data_AF-A0A929AJH8-F1
#
_entry.id   AF-A0A929AJH8-F1
#
_cell.length_a   1.000
_cell.length_b   1.000
_cell.length_c   1.000
_cell.angle_alpha   90.00
_cell.angle_beta   90.00
_cell.angle_gamma   90.00
#
_symmetry.space_group_name_H-M   'P 1'
#
loop_
_entity.id
_entity.type
_entity.pdbx_description
1 polymer ?
#
loop_
_entity_poly.entity_id
_entity_poly.type
_entity_poly.pdbx_seq_one_letter_code
_entity_poly.pdbx_strand_id
1 'polypeptide(L)'
;MKRNEISQECQPELKKLREQSGLSQAALAKLVGVTGKTVSNWERGVTPANLTLYQMKDLCSALGVTLEEFTELFGSVQVDD
;
A
#
# COMPACT_ATOMS: atom_id res chain seq x y z
N MET A 1 13.20 -13.35 31.19
CA MET A 1 12.06 -14.04 30.57
C MET A 1 11.34 -13.06 29.67
N LYS A 2 11.12 -13.44 28.41
CA LYS A 2 10.67 -12.59 27.31
C LYS A 2 9.27 -12.04 27.60
N ARG A 3 9.10 -10.72 27.63
CA ARG A 3 7.76 -10.09 27.59
C ARG A 3 7.25 -10.23 26.16
N ASN A 4 6.41 -11.25 25.97
CA ASN A 4 5.63 -11.47 24.77
C ASN A 4 4.46 -10.47 24.75
N GLU A 5 3.98 -10.17 23.54
CA GLU A 5 2.69 -9.54 23.22
C GLU A 5 2.58 -8.03 23.42
N ILE A 6 2.85 -7.30 22.33
CA ILE A 6 2.04 -6.13 21.96
C ILE A 6 1.42 -6.45 20.61
N SER A 7 0.10 -6.54 20.61
CA SER A 7 -0.79 -6.66 19.46
C SER A 7 -0.35 -5.75 18.32
N GLN A 8 0.25 -6.30 17.27
CA GLN A 8 0.26 -5.63 15.98
C GLN A 8 -1.18 -5.68 15.47
N GLU A 9 -1.96 -4.65 15.80
CA GLU A 9 -3.08 -4.27 14.94
C GLU A 9 -2.49 -4.20 13.53
N CYS A 10 -2.89 -5.14 12.67
CA CYS A 10 -2.35 -5.31 11.33
C CYS A 10 -2.83 -4.13 10.49
N GLN A 11 -2.26 -2.95 10.74
CA GLN A 11 -2.44 -1.81 9.88
C GLN A 11 -1.93 -2.27 8.52
N PRO A 12 -2.76 -2.16 7.48
CA PRO A 12 -2.41 -2.66 6.16
C PRO A 12 -1.12 -1.98 5.70
N GLU A 13 -0.21 -2.76 5.11
CA GLU A 13 1.17 -2.33 4.87
C GLU A 13 1.26 -1.04 4.05
N LEU A 14 0.34 -0.86 3.09
CA LEU A 14 0.16 0.39 2.34
C LEU A 14 -0.07 1.63 3.22
N LYS A 15 -0.90 1.49 4.26
CA LYS A 15 -1.24 2.59 5.17
C LYS A 15 0.00 3.02 5.95
N LYS A 16 0.79 2.07 6.43
CA LYS A 16 2.03 2.35 7.16
C LYS A 16 3.03 3.10 6.27
N LEU A 17 3.26 2.61 5.06
CA LEU A 17 4.14 3.26 4.10
C LEU A 17 3.67 4.69 3.81
N ARG A 18 2.38 4.87 3.52
CA ARG A 18 1.82 6.20 3.28
C ARG A 18 2.07 7.16 4.45
N GLU A 19 1.85 6.68 5.68
CA GLU A 19 2.05 7.49 6.89
C GLU A 19 3.52 7.80 7.16
N GLN A 20 4.42 6.86 6.89
CA GLN A 20 5.87 7.07 6.95
C GLN A 20 6.35 8.09 5.91
N SER A 21 5.73 8.12 4.72
CA SER A 21 5.96 9.15 3.71
C SER A 21 5.29 10.50 4.04
N GLY A 22 4.59 10.61 5.17
CA GLY A 22 3.93 11.84 5.60
C GLY A 22 2.72 12.25 4.75
N LEU A 23 2.15 11.32 4.00
CA LEU A 23 1.07 11.58 3.04
C LEU A 23 -0.31 11.33 3.67
N SER A 24 -1.28 12.19 3.36
CA SER A 24 -2.70 11.83 3.56
C SER A 24 -3.19 10.91 2.44
N GLN A 25 -4.31 10.20 2.65
CA GLN A 25 -4.92 9.39 1.57
C GLN A 25 -5.24 10.23 0.33
N ALA A 26 -5.70 11.47 0.52
CA ALA A 26 -5.99 12.39 -0.57
C ALA A 26 -4.73 12.87 -1.31
N ALA A 27 -3.63 13.10 -0.58
CA ALA A 27 -2.35 13.47 -1.18
C ALA A 27 -1.78 12.32 -2.02
N LEU A 28 -1.77 11.10 -1.49
CA LEU A 28 -1.35 9.91 -2.24
C LEU A 28 -2.22 9.69 -3.48
N ALA A 29 -3.55 9.82 -3.33
CA ALA A 29 -4.48 9.67 -4.44
C ALA A 29 -4.19 10.66 -5.57
N LYS A 30 -3.87 11.92 -5.24
CA LYS A 30 -3.50 12.94 -6.21
C LYS A 30 -2.20 12.61 -6.95
N LEU A 31 -1.19 12.09 -6.24
CA LEU A 31 0.09 11.69 -6.84
C LEU A 31 -0.07 10.52 -7.82
N VAL A 32 -0.94 9.57 -7.48
CA VAL A 32 -1.17 8.34 -8.28
C VAL A 32 -2.27 8.54 -9.35
N GLY A 33 -2.98 9.66 -9.34
CA GLY A 33 -4.09 9.92 -10.26
C GLY A 33 -5.32 9.04 -10.02
N VAL A 34 -5.64 8.75 -8.74
CA VAL A 34 -6.85 8.01 -8.32
C VAL A 34 -7.66 8.83 -7.33
N THR A 35 -8.77 8.28 -6.83
CA THR A 35 -9.57 8.93 -5.79
C THR A 35 -9.07 8.56 -4.38
N GLY A 36 -9.30 9.43 -3.39
CA GLY A 36 -9.02 9.08 -1.99
C GLY A 36 -9.78 7.85 -1.50
N LYS A 37 -10.99 7.62 -2.03
CA LYS A 37 -11.78 6.40 -1.77
C LYS A 37 -11.07 5.15 -2.32
N THR A 38 -10.43 5.26 -3.47
CA THR A 38 -9.61 4.16 -4.05
C THR A 38 -8.47 3.79 -3.11
N VAL A 39 -7.72 4.78 -2.60
CA VAL A 39 -6.64 4.54 -1.62
C VAL A 39 -7.18 3.91 -0.34
N SER A 40 -8.29 4.42 0.19
CA SER A 40 -8.95 3.83 1.38
C SER A 40 -9.38 2.37 1.14
N ASN A 41 -9.84 2.03 -0.06
CA ASN A 41 -10.19 0.65 -0.40
C ASN A 41 -8.96 -0.25 -0.50
N TRP A 42 -7.86 0.24 -1.07
CA TRP A 42 -6.59 -0.51 -1.14
C TRP A 42 -6.05 -0.80 0.25
N GLU A 43 -6.01 0.21 1.13
CA GLU A 43 -5.60 0.01 2.52
C GLU A 43 -6.48 -1.04 3.20
N ARG A 44 -7.79 -1.00 3.00
CA ARG A 44 -8.69 -1.99 3.64
C ARG A 44 -8.73 -3.35 2.93
N GLY A 45 -7.97 -3.57 1.84
CA GLY A 45 -8.01 -4.80 1.05
C GLY A 45 -9.35 -5.08 0.37
N VAL A 46 -10.19 -4.06 0.17
CA VAL A 46 -11.56 -4.23 -0.34
C VAL A 46 -11.61 -4.39 -1.85
N THR A 47 -10.64 -3.83 -2.57
CA THR A 47 -10.56 -3.92 -4.03
C THR A 47 -9.13 -4.20 -4.45
N PRO A 48 -8.89 -5.11 -5.41
CA PRO A 48 -7.58 -5.28 -6.01
C PRO A 48 -7.15 -3.97 -6.68
N ALA A 49 -5.87 -3.61 -6.52
CA ALA A 49 -5.30 -2.43 -7.13
C ALA A 49 -5.03 -2.71 -8.62
N ASN A 50 -6.00 -2.39 -9.49
CA ASN A 50 -5.78 -2.41 -10.93
C ASN A 50 -5.08 -1.11 -11.36
N LEU A 51 -3.76 -1.09 -11.18
CA LEU A 51 -2.89 0.03 -11.52
C LEU A 51 -2.32 -0.13 -12.92
N THR A 52 -2.31 0.94 -13.70
CA THR A 52 -1.46 1.00 -14.88
C THR A 52 0.01 1.03 -14.46
N LEU A 53 0.93 0.69 -15.38
CA LEU A 53 2.37 0.75 -15.12
C LEU A 53 2.84 2.14 -14.65
N TYR A 54 2.24 3.22 -15.18
CA TYR A 54 2.54 4.59 -14.74
C TYR A 54 2.08 4.84 -13.30
N GLN A 55 0.85 4.46 -12.97
CA GLN A 55 0.33 4.62 -11.62
C GLN A 55 1.09 3.76 -10.61
N MET A 56 1.57 2.58 -11.00
CA MET A 56 2.43 1.76 -10.17
C MET A 56 3.78 2.45 -9.89
N LYS A 57 4.39 3.06 -10.91
CA LYS A 57 5.62 3.86 -10.74
C LYS A 57 5.40 5.09 -9.85
N ASP A 58 4.29 5.80 -10.04
CA ASP A 58 3.93 6.96 -9.24
C ASP A 58 3.69 6.57 -7.77
N LEU A 59 3.02 5.44 -7.54
CA LEU A 59 2.79 4.88 -6.22
C LEU A 59 4.11 4.49 -5.53
N CYS A 60 5.00 3.78 -6.22
CA CYS A 60 6.33 3.43 -5.71
C CYS A 60 7.13 4.69 -5.33
N SER A 61 7.15 5.68 -6.24
CA SER A 61 7.86 6.95 -6.03
C SER A 61 7.28 7.75 -4.86
N ALA A 62 5.96 7.78 -4.70
CA ALA A 62 5.29 8.49 -3.61
C ALA A 62 5.53 7.82 -2.25
N LEU A 63 5.65 6.49 -2.21
CA LEU A 63 5.88 5.73 -0.99
C LEU A 63 7.38 5.57 -0.66
N GLY A 64 8.27 5.90 -1.59
CA GLY A 64 9.71 5.74 -1.42
C GLY A 64 10.16 4.28 -1.42
N VAL A 65 9.43 3.41 -2.13
CA VAL A 65 9.74 1.99 -2.27
C VAL A 65 10.13 1.66 -3.71
N THR A 66 10.92 0.62 -3.90
CA THR A 66 11.20 0.09 -5.24
C THR A 66 10.05 -0.78 -5.74
N LEU A 67 10.10 -1.14 -7.03
CA LEU A 67 9.10 -2.04 -7.60
C LEU A 67 9.19 -3.44 -6.99
N GLU A 68 10.41 -3.91 -6.70
CA GLU A 68 10.67 -5.19 -6.05
C GLU A 68 10.04 -5.23 -4.65
N GLU A 69 10.31 -4.21 -3.82
CA GLU A 69 9.69 -4.05 -2.50
C GLU A 69 8.16 -4.01 -2.63
N PHE A 70 7.64 -3.23 -3.58
CA PHE A 70 6.20 -3.18 -3.84
C PHE A 70 5.61 -4.56 -4.19
N THR A 71 6.29 -5.36 -5.04
CA THR A 71 5.81 -6.72 -5.37
C THR A 71 5.86 -7.67 -4.18
N GLU A 72 6.78 -7.51 -3.23
CA GLU A 72 6.79 -8.34 -2.01
C GLU A 72 5.65 -7.95 -1.04
N LEU A 73 5.27 -6.67 -1.02
CA LEU A 73 4.24 -6.11 -0.14
C LEU A 73 2.81 -6.34 -0.66
N PHE A 74 2.63 -6.40 -1.98
CA PHE A 74 1.33 -6.51 -2.65
C PHE A 74 1.17 -7.75 -3.53
N GLY A 75 2.24 -8.54 -3.72
CA GLY A 75 2.25 -9.76 -4.50
C GLY A 75 1.79 -10.97 -3.71
N SER A 76 0.50 -11.02 -3.41
CA SER A 76 -0.19 -12.31 -3.24
C SER A 76 -0.90 -12.63 -4.55
N VAL A 77 -0.13 -12.96 -5.59
CA VAL A 77 -0.66 -13.79 -6.66
C VAL A 77 -0.73 -15.20 -6.09
N GLN A 78 -1.90 -15.58 -5.54
CA GLN A 78 -2.23 -17.00 -5.47
C GLN A 78 -2.40 -17.46 -6.91
N VAL A 79 -1.36 -18.11 -7.43
CA VAL A 79 -1.49 -18.97 -8.60
C VAL A 79 -2.20 -20.21 -8.08
N ASP A 80 -3.53 -20.21 -8.13
CA ASP A 80 -4.26 -21.46 -8.04
C ASP A 80 -3.96 -22.23 -9.34
N ASP A 81 -3.51 -23.49 -9.19
CA ASP A 81 -3.21 -24.46 -10.27
C ASP A 81 -4.31 -24.57 -11.34
#